data_AF-A0A4Y4XP95-F1
#
_entry.id   AF-A0A4Y4XP95-F1
#
_cell.length_a   1.000
_cell.length_b   1.000
_cell.length_c   1.000
_cell.angle_alpha   90.00
_cell.angle_beta   90.00
_cell.angle_gamma   90.00
#
_symmetry.space_group_name_H-M   'P 1'
#
loop_
_entity.id
_entity.type
_entity.pdbx_description
1 polymer ?
#
loop_
_entity_poly.entity_id
_entity_poly.type
_entity_poly.pdbx_seq_one_letter_code
_entity_poly.pdbx_strand_id
1 'polypeptide(L)'
;SSLSADGALNLYNAVSVAVNEKSANKGVLVVMDDTIFSTREAIKTHTTHTSTFKALNSGAIGSVYYGKVRYYMQPLRKHTTESEFSILELNPPLPKVDIIYTHAGMTSDLFQASLKSHAKGVVIAGVGNGNVSAGFLKAMQEASQMGVVIVRSSRVGSGGVTSGEIDDKAYGFITSDNLNPQKARVLLQLALTKTNDKEKIQEMFEEY
;
A
#
# COMPACT_ATOMS: atom_id res chain seq x y z
N SER A 1 -16.68 14.12 -24.11
CA SER A 1 -16.86 12.67 -24.34
C SER A 1 -15.72 12.20 -25.22
N SER A 2 -14.91 11.23 -24.78
CA SER A 2 -13.88 10.61 -25.64
C SER A 2 -14.53 9.68 -26.65
N LEU A 3 -13.96 9.54 -27.84
CA LEU A 3 -14.24 8.40 -28.72
C LEU A 3 -13.76 7.13 -28.02
N SER A 4 -14.56 6.05 -28.09
CA SER A 4 -14.30 4.76 -27.42
C SER A 4 -14.06 4.87 -25.90
N ALA A 5 -14.87 5.68 -25.22
CA ALA A 5 -14.85 5.75 -23.76
C ALA A 5 -15.10 4.37 -23.13
N ASP A 6 -14.24 3.96 -22.21
CA ASP A 6 -14.23 2.66 -21.53
C ASP A 6 -15.25 2.57 -20.37
N GLY A 7 -15.69 3.72 -19.86
CA GLY A 7 -16.53 3.82 -18.67
C GLY A 7 -17.84 3.02 -18.72
N ALA A 8 -18.51 2.94 -19.87
CA ALA A 8 -19.79 2.24 -19.99
C ALA A 8 -19.65 0.73 -19.75
N LEU A 9 -18.66 0.09 -20.39
CA LEU A 9 -18.40 -1.33 -20.21
C LEU A 9 -17.82 -1.62 -18.83
N ASN A 10 -16.91 -0.77 -18.34
CA ASN A 10 -16.35 -0.90 -16.98
C ASN A 10 -17.46 -0.87 -15.91
N LEU A 11 -18.42 0.05 -16.01
CA LEU A 11 -19.55 0.13 -15.07
C LEU A 11 -20.45 -1.11 -15.16
N TYR A 12 -20.78 -1.56 -16.37
CA TYR A 12 -21.58 -2.77 -16.57
C TYR A 12 -20.92 -4.01 -15.94
N ASN A 13 -19.62 -4.19 -16.19
CA ASN A 13 -18.85 -5.27 -15.60
C ASN A 13 -18.72 -5.14 -14.07
N ALA A 14 -18.52 -3.92 -13.55
CA ALA A 14 -18.43 -3.69 -12.10
C ALA A 14 -19.74 -4.07 -11.38
N VAL A 15 -20.90 -3.67 -11.91
CA VAL A 15 -22.20 -4.07 -11.37
C VAL A 15 -22.38 -5.59 -11.47
N SER A 16 -21.99 -6.20 -12.59
CA SER A 16 -22.07 -7.66 -12.78
C SER A 16 -21.23 -8.43 -11.77
N VAL A 17 -20.05 -7.91 -11.39
CA VAL A 17 -19.23 -8.43 -10.31
C VAL A 17 -19.90 -8.22 -8.96
N ALA A 18 -20.41 -7.03 -8.68
CA ALA A 18 -21.04 -6.69 -7.39
C ALA A 18 -22.24 -7.59 -7.04
N VAL A 19 -23.02 -8.03 -8.04
CA VAL A 19 -24.18 -8.92 -7.83
C VAL A 19 -23.83 -10.41 -7.90
N ASN A 20 -22.58 -10.77 -8.22
CA ASN A 20 -22.18 -12.16 -8.30
C ASN A 20 -21.90 -12.72 -6.91
N GLU A 21 -22.59 -13.79 -6.51
CA GLU A 21 -22.44 -14.40 -5.18
C GLU A 21 -20.99 -14.82 -4.86
N LYS A 22 -20.19 -15.22 -5.87
CA LYS A 22 -18.79 -15.64 -5.66
C LYS A 22 -17.84 -14.47 -5.37
N SER A 23 -18.30 -13.23 -5.57
CA SER A 23 -17.58 -12.00 -5.25
C SER A 23 -17.61 -11.68 -3.75
N ALA A 24 -18.54 -12.28 -3.00
CA ALA A 24 -18.55 -12.18 -1.54
C ALA A 24 -17.27 -12.75 -0.92
N ASN A 25 -16.91 -12.24 0.26
CA ASN A 25 -15.77 -12.68 1.06
C ASN A 25 -14.41 -12.65 0.33
N LYS A 26 -14.23 -11.75 -0.64
CA LYS A 26 -12.94 -11.51 -1.35
C LYS A 26 -12.35 -10.12 -1.06
N GLY A 27 -12.82 -9.50 0.02
CA GLY A 27 -12.50 -8.13 0.39
C GLY A 27 -13.09 -7.12 -0.58
N VAL A 28 -12.59 -5.88 -0.52
CA VAL A 28 -12.93 -4.86 -1.50
C VAL A 28 -12.27 -5.21 -2.84
N LEU A 29 -12.98 -5.00 -3.95
CA LEU A 29 -12.53 -5.34 -5.30
C LEU A 29 -12.36 -4.10 -6.19
N VAL A 30 -11.44 -4.19 -7.14
CA VAL A 30 -11.32 -3.25 -8.27
C VAL A 30 -11.67 -4.01 -9.55
N VAL A 31 -12.58 -3.44 -10.35
CA VAL A 31 -13.00 -4.01 -11.65
C VAL A 31 -12.71 -3.00 -12.75
N MET A 32 -11.79 -3.34 -13.64
CA MET A 32 -11.34 -2.49 -14.74
C MET A 32 -10.88 -3.38 -15.89
N ASP A 33 -11.19 -2.99 -17.14
CA ASP A 33 -10.66 -3.63 -18.35
C ASP A 33 -10.86 -5.16 -18.32
N ASP A 34 -12.12 -5.57 -18.15
CA ASP A 34 -12.58 -6.97 -18.08
C ASP A 34 -11.92 -7.83 -16.97
N THR A 35 -11.25 -7.20 -16.00
CA THR A 35 -10.41 -7.88 -15.00
C THR A 35 -10.85 -7.54 -13.57
N ILE A 36 -10.77 -8.53 -12.68
CA ILE A 36 -11.13 -8.40 -11.27
C ILE A 36 -9.87 -8.52 -10.41
N PHE A 37 -9.58 -7.49 -9.64
CA PHE A 37 -8.42 -7.42 -8.76
C PHE A 37 -8.84 -7.34 -7.28
N SER A 38 -8.03 -7.93 -6.41
CA SER A 38 -8.08 -7.61 -4.98
C SER A 38 -7.51 -6.21 -4.75
N THR A 39 -8.12 -5.44 -3.83
CA THR A 39 -7.72 -4.04 -3.61
C THR A 39 -6.27 -3.90 -3.14
N ARG A 40 -5.78 -4.84 -2.32
CA ARG A 40 -4.39 -4.87 -1.87
C ARG A 40 -3.38 -4.92 -3.01
N GLU A 41 -3.71 -5.60 -4.10
CA GLU A 41 -2.79 -5.83 -5.22
C GLU A 41 -2.96 -4.84 -6.39
N ALA A 42 -4.17 -4.32 -6.60
CA ALA A 42 -4.48 -3.44 -7.73
C ALA A 42 -3.70 -2.10 -7.68
N ILE A 43 -2.91 -1.80 -8.71
CA ILE A 43 -2.18 -0.53 -8.86
C ILE A 43 -2.37 0.04 -10.26
N LYS A 44 -2.33 1.36 -10.39
CA LYS A 44 -2.29 2.06 -11.69
C LYS A 44 -0.85 2.06 -12.20
N THR A 45 -0.57 1.42 -13.33
CA THR A 45 0.80 1.23 -13.86
C THR A 45 1.13 2.11 -15.06
N HIS A 46 0.12 2.76 -15.65
CA HIS A 46 0.29 3.63 -16.80
C HIS A 46 -0.52 4.91 -16.64
N THR A 47 0.00 6.02 -17.16
CA THR A 47 -0.65 7.33 -17.05
C THR A 47 -1.95 7.41 -17.86
N THR A 48 -2.00 6.75 -19.03
CA THR A 48 -3.10 6.92 -20.01
C THR A 48 -3.75 5.65 -20.57
N HIS A 49 -3.23 4.43 -20.31
CA HIS A 49 -3.82 3.23 -20.90
C HIS A 49 -5.11 2.86 -20.17
N THR A 50 -6.12 2.37 -20.88
CA THR A 50 -7.35 1.84 -20.27
C THR A 50 -7.05 0.59 -19.42
N SER A 51 -6.10 -0.23 -19.87
CA SER A 51 -5.56 -1.41 -19.17
C SER A 51 -4.53 -1.10 -18.06
N THR A 52 -4.62 0.10 -17.46
CA THR A 52 -3.62 0.60 -16.50
C THR A 52 -3.66 -0.08 -15.14
N PHE A 53 -4.80 -0.64 -14.73
CA PHE A 53 -4.87 -1.36 -13.46
C PHE A 53 -4.26 -2.75 -13.62
N LYS A 54 -3.28 -3.06 -12.77
CA LYS A 54 -2.62 -4.36 -12.71
C LYS A 54 -2.35 -4.78 -11.27
N ALA A 55 -2.12 -6.07 -11.06
CA ALA A 55 -1.64 -6.63 -9.80
C ALA A 55 -0.27 -7.28 -10.05
N LEU A 56 0.80 -6.47 -9.96
CA LEU A 56 2.13 -6.86 -10.42
C LEU A 56 2.79 -7.98 -9.59
N ASN A 57 2.36 -8.16 -8.34
CA ASN A 57 2.95 -9.16 -7.45
C ASN A 57 2.17 -10.49 -7.47
N SER A 58 0.84 -10.45 -7.37
CA SER A 58 0.01 -11.65 -7.17
C SER A 58 -1.02 -11.91 -8.27
N GLY A 59 -1.08 -11.07 -9.30
CA GLY A 59 -2.02 -11.24 -10.42
C GLY A 59 -3.47 -10.87 -10.08
N ALA A 60 -4.31 -10.86 -11.12
CA ALA A 60 -5.75 -10.68 -10.97
C ALA A 60 -6.38 -11.92 -10.32
N ILE A 61 -7.47 -11.72 -9.58
CA ILE A 61 -8.16 -12.83 -8.90
C ILE A 61 -9.27 -13.46 -9.76
N GLY A 62 -9.69 -12.76 -10.82
CA GLY A 62 -10.77 -13.16 -11.71
C GLY A 62 -10.86 -12.32 -12.98
N SER A 63 -11.81 -12.70 -13.84
CA SER A 63 -12.15 -12.00 -15.07
C SER A 63 -13.66 -11.80 -15.17
N VAL A 64 -14.06 -10.77 -15.93
CA VAL A 64 -15.44 -10.45 -16.24
C VAL A 64 -15.54 -10.01 -17.69
N TYR A 65 -16.10 -10.88 -18.54
CA TYR A 65 -16.30 -10.58 -19.96
C TYR A 65 -17.78 -10.37 -20.23
N TYR A 66 -18.16 -9.14 -20.57
CA TYR A 66 -19.55 -8.78 -20.83
C TYR A 66 -20.48 -9.31 -19.73
N GLY A 67 -20.10 -9.09 -18.47
CA GLY A 67 -20.85 -9.50 -17.28
C GLY A 67 -20.68 -10.96 -16.84
N LYS A 68 -19.97 -11.80 -17.61
CA LYS A 68 -19.68 -13.18 -17.19
C LYS A 68 -18.47 -13.25 -16.26
N VAL A 69 -18.74 -13.35 -14.96
CA VAL A 69 -17.74 -13.39 -13.89
C VAL A 69 -17.14 -14.80 -13.72
N ARG A 70 -15.80 -14.88 -13.62
CA ARG A 70 -15.04 -16.08 -13.23
C ARG A 70 -13.94 -15.71 -12.24
N TYR A 71 -13.74 -16.54 -11.23
CA TYR A 71 -12.67 -16.40 -10.23
C TYR A 71 -11.71 -17.58 -10.31
N TYR A 72 -10.43 -17.31 -10.05
CA TYR A 72 -9.35 -18.28 -10.06
C TYR A 72 -8.55 -18.28 -8.76
N MET A 73 -8.55 -17.15 -8.04
CA MET A 73 -7.78 -16.97 -6.81
C MET A 73 -8.65 -16.41 -5.68
N GLN A 74 -8.18 -16.61 -4.45
CA GLN A 74 -8.72 -16.04 -3.22
C GLN A 74 -7.60 -15.25 -2.54
N PRO A 75 -7.78 -13.95 -2.21
CA PRO A 75 -6.82 -13.21 -1.41
C PRO A 75 -6.64 -13.84 -0.02
N LEU A 76 -5.40 -13.93 0.46
CA LEU A 76 -5.08 -14.58 1.74
C LEU A 76 -4.69 -13.60 2.86
N ARG A 77 -4.37 -12.34 2.52
CA ARG A 77 -4.15 -11.29 3.51
C ARG A 77 -5.49 -10.90 4.14
N LYS A 78 -5.49 -10.63 5.45
CA LYS A 78 -6.71 -10.31 6.19
C LYS A 78 -7.38 -9.10 5.57
N HIS A 79 -8.71 -9.14 5.45
CA HIS A 79 -9.47 -8.03 4.92
C HIS A 79 -10.87 -7.96 5.55
N THR A 80 -11.48 -6.78 5.50
CA THR A 80 -12.91 -6.58 5.85
C THR A 80 -13.26 -7.16 7.22
N THR A 81 -14.08 -8.21 7.28
CA THR A 81 -14.53 -8.87 8.51
C THR A 81 -13.42 -9.49 9.36
N GLU A 82 -12.26 -9.78 8.76
CA GLU A 82 -11.08 -10.30 9.47
C GLU A 82 -10.15 -9.18 9.94
N SER A 83 -10.46 -7.92 9.62
CA SER A 83 -9.63 -6.79 10.01
C SER A 83 -9.91 -6.32 11.43
N GLU A 84 -8.85 -6.03 12.16
CA GLU A 84 -8.92 -5.38 13.47
C GLU A 84 -9.25 -3.88 13.38
N PHE A 85 -9.20 -3.30 12.17
CA PHE A 85 -9.51 -1.90 11.93
C PHE A 85 -10.99 -1.72 11.61
N SER A 86 -11.67 -0.90 12.41
CA SER A 86 -13.07 -0.54 12.19
C SER A 86 -13.20 0.98 12.12
N ILE A 87 -13.96 1.48 11.14
CA ILE A 87 -14.24 2.93 11.02
C ILE A 87 -14.96 3.51 12.24
N LEU A 88 -15.66 2.66 13.00
CA LEU A 88 -16.36 3.07 14.22
C LEU A 88 -15.40 3.43 15.36
N GLU A 89 -14.15 2.99 15.25
CA GLU A 89 -13.08 3.25 16.22
C GLU A 89 -12.12 4.35 15.75
N LEU A 90 -12.34 4.92 14.55
CA LEU A 90 -11.48 5.95 13.98
C LEU A 90 -11.99 7.35 14.34
N ASN A 91 -11.10 8.17 14.90
CA ASN A 91 -11.35 9.59 15.15
C ASN A 91 -10.51 10.43 14.17
N PRO A 92 -11.12 11.09 13.16
CA PRO A 92 -10.39 11.97 12.27
C PRO A 92 -9.91 13.24 13.01
N PRO A 93 -8.74 13.82 12.63
CA PRO A 93 -7.86 13.35 11.57
C PRO A 93 -7.06 12.09 11.96
N LEU A 94 -6.87 11.17 11.00
CA LEU A 94 -5.98 10.02 11.18
C LEU A 94 -4.54 10.48 11.47
N PRO A 95 -3.71 9.63 12.09
CA PRO A 95 -2.30 9.92 12.32
C PRO A 95 -1.62 10.45 11.05
N LYS A 96 -0.87 11.56 11.19
CA LYS A 96 -0.17 12.18 10.07
C LYS A 96 0.96 11.26 9.61
N VAL A 97 0.83 10.76 8.38
CA VAL A 97 1.86 9.96 7.72
C VAL A 97 2.19 10.61 6.38
N ASP A 98 3.47 10.93 6.19
CA ASP A 98 3.98 11.47 4.94
C ASP A 98 4.76 10.40 4.16
N ILE A 99 4.93 10.61 2.86
CA ILE A 99 5.77 9.76 2.00
C ILE A 99 6.94 10.60 1.51
N ILE A 100 8.16 10.10 1.71
CA ILE A 100 9.37 10.78 1.22
C ILE A 100 9.97 9.97 0.09
N TYR A 101 10.11 10.61 -1.07
CA TYR A 101 10.74 10.01 -2.24
C TYR A 101 12.25 10.10 -2.16
N THR A 102 12.93 9.11 -2.74
CA THR A 102 14.40 9.03 -2.74
C THR A 102 14.94 9.02 -4.16
N HIS A 103 16.17 9.48 -4.36
CA HIS A 103 16.88 9.51 -5.64
C HIS A 103 18.40 9.70 -5.44
N ALA A 104 19.19 9.64 -6.52
CA ALA A 104 20.61 9.97 -6.45
C ALA A 104 20.81 11.42 -5.96
N GLY A 105 21.75 11.64 -5.04
CA GLY A 105 21.94 12.94 -4.40
C GLY A 105 20.85 13.32 -3.39
N MET A 106 20.02 12.37 -2.93
CA MET A 106 19.02 12.63 -1.88
C MET A 106 19.66 13.21 -0.61
N THR A 107 19.00 14.19 -0.03
CA THR A 107 19.28 14.69 1.33
C THR A 107 18.05 14.45 2.22
N SER A 108 18.20 14.61 3.53
CA SER A 108 17.11 14.40 4.48
C SER A 108 16.28 15.66 4.77
N ASP A 109 16.45 16.75 4.01
CA ASP A 109 15.75 18.02 4.22
C ASP A 109 14.21 17.90 4.23
N LEU A 110 13.62 17.24 3.23
CA LEU A 110 12.16 17.01 3.17
C LEU A 110 11.68 16.02 4.24
N PHE A 111 12.52 15.04 4.57
CA PHE A 111 12.26 14.13 5.68
C PHE A 111 12.21 14.88 7.01
N GLN A 112 13.20 15.74 7.28
CA GLN A 112 13.24 16.58 8.47
C GLN A 112 12.08 17.59 8.51
N ALA A 113 11.66 18.13 7.36
CA ALA A 113 10.48 18.98 7.28
C ALA A 113 9.19 18.24 7.68
N SER A 114 9.05 16.97 7.29
CA SER A 114 7.95 16.10 7.71
C SER A 114 7.94 15.90 9.23
N LEU A 115 9.10 15.64 9.85
CA LEU A 115 9.23 15.51 11.31
C LEU A 115 8.86 16.81 12.03
N LYS A 116 9.38 17.96 11.55
CA LYS A 116 9.05 19.30 12.08
C LYS A 116 7.57 19.62 11.96
N SER A 117 6.89 19.03 10.98
CA SER A 117 5.44 19.14 10.78
C SER A 117 4.64 18.08 11.55
N HIS A 118 5.26 17.44 12.55
CA HIS A 118 4.64 16.49 13.47
C HIS A 118 4.10 15.21 12.82
N ALA A 119 4.76 14.71 11.77
CA ALA A 119 4.46 13.38 11.27
C ALA A 119 4.63 12.32 12.38
N LYS A 120 3.62 11.44 12.51
CA LYS A 120 3.62 10.31 13.46
C LYS A 120 4.26 9.06 12.85
N GLY A 121 4.23 8.98 11.52
CA GLY A 121 5.04 8.02 10.78
C GLY A 121 5.46 8.57 9.43
N VAL A 122 6.49 7.97 8.85
CA VAL A 122 6.99 8.35 7.53
C VAL A 122 7.25 7.09 6.71
N VAL A 123 6.64 7.02 5.53
CA VAL A 123 6.93 5.97 4.55
C VAL A 123 8.02 6.46 3.61
N ILE A 124 9.08 5.68 3.44
CA ILE A 124 10.16 5.98 2.52
C ILE A 124 9.90 5.24 1.22
N ALA A 125 9.74 5.98 0.11
CA ALA A 125 9.77 5.40 -1.22
C ALA A 125 11.25 5.22 -1.63
N GLY A 126 11.89 4.20 -1.05
CA GLY A 126 13.31 3.91 -1.18
C GLY A 126 13.71 3.46 -2.58
N VAL A 127 15.01 3.45 -2.85
CA VAL A 127 15.57 2.91 -4.10
C VAL A 127 15.76 1.39 -3.98
N GLY A 128 15.52 0.62 -5.05
CA GLY A 128 15.74 -0.83 -5.03
C GLY A 128 14.93 -1.53 -3.94
N ASN A 129 15.62 -2.27 -3.06
CA ASN A 129 15.02 -2.97 -1.90
C ASN A 129 14.75 -2.02 -0.71
N GLY A 130 14.18 -0.85 -0.98
CA GLY A 130 13.86 0.16 0.04
C GLY A 130 15.07 0.86 0.66
N ASN A 131 16.18 0.99 -0.08
CA ASN A 131 17.43 1.58 0.39
C ASN A 131 17.44 3.11 0.36
N VAL A 132 18.37 3.69 1.10
CA VAL A 132 18.60 5.14 1.25
C VAL A 132 20.10 5.46 1.35
N SER A 133 20.50 6.73 1.27
CA SER A 133 21.89 7.14 1.52
C SER A 133 22.24 7.06 3.02
N ALA A 134 23.53 6.97 3.36
CA ALA A 134 23.99 6.88 4.75
C ALA A 134 23.51 8.07 5.62
N GLY A 135 23.54 9.30 5.09
CA GLY A 135 23.03 10.47 5.81
C GLY A 135 21.52 10.42 6.06
N PHE A 136 20.77 9.84 5.12
CA PHE A 136 19.34 9.65 5.25
C PHE A 136 19.00 8.53 6.25
N LEU A 137 19.77 7.43 6.23
CA LEU A 137 19.66 6.34 7.22
C LEU A 137 19.85 6.86 8.65
N LYS A 138 20.87 7.72 8.87
CA LYS A 138 21.09 8.36 10.17
C LYS A 138 19.89 9.19 10.61
N ALA A 139 19.32 10.00 9.71
CA ALA A 139 18.12 10.78 10.01
C ALA A 139 16.91 9.90 10.35
N MET A 140 16.71 8.80 9.62
CA MET A 140 15.65 7.82 9.90
C MET A 140 15.84 7.18 11.29
N GLN A 141 17.08 6.80 11.63
CA GLN A 141 17.41 6.21 12.94
C GLN A 141 17.08 7.17 14.08
N GLU A 142 17.50 8.44 13.97
CA GLU A 142 17.21 9.48 14.97
C GLU A 142 15.69 9.68 15.14
N ALA A 143 14.94 9.74 14.04
CA ALA A 143 13.48 9.88 14.07
C ALA A 143 12.79 8.67 14.74
N SER A 144 13.25 7.46 14.41
CA SER A 144 12.77 6.21 14.98
C SER A 144 13.01 6.14 16.49
N GLN A 145 14.16 6.64 16.97
CA GLN A 145 14.47 6.74 18.40
C GLN A 145 13.58 7.76 19.12
N MET A 146 13.14 8.82 18.44
CA MET A 146 12.16 9.78 18.95
C MET A 146 10.70 9.27 18.89
N GLY A 147 10.49 8.02 18.47
CA GLY A 147 9.17 7.39 18.44
C GLY A 147 8.36 7.60 17.16
N VAL A 148 8.93 8.22 16.12
CA VAL A 148 8.29 8.29 14.80
C VAL A 148 8.40 6.93 14.12
N VAL A 149 7.30 6.37 13.62
CA VAL A 149 7.34 5.06 12.96
C VAL A 149 7.81 5.21 11.51
N ILE A 150 8.92 4.56 11.17
CA ILE A 150 9.52 4.62 9.84
C ILE A 150 9.22 3.32 9.10
N VAL A 151 8.57 3.42 7.94
CA VAL A 151 8.29 2.28 7.06
C VAL A 151 9.15 2.41 5.80
N ARG A 152 9.95 1.38 5.49
CA ARG A 152 10.66 1.25 4.22
C ARG A 152 9.75 0.59 3.20
N SER A 153 9.38 1.35 2.17
CA SER A 153 8.76 0.88 0.95
C SER A 153 9.69 1.17 -0.24
N SER A 154 9.22 0.97 -1.47
CA SER A 154 10.07 1.14 -2.65
C SER A 154 9.37 1.90 -3.77
N ARG A 155 10.14 2.75 -4.44
CA ARG A 155 9.70 3.47 -5.65
C ARG A 155 9.67 2.60 -6.92
N VAL A 156 10.16 1.36 -6.87
CA VAL A 156 10.33 0.50 -8.05
C VAL A 156 9.01 -0.09 -8.58
N GLY A 157 7.96 -0.13 -7.75
CA GLY A 157 6.59 -0.45 -8.17
C GLY A 157 6.13 -1.90 -7.98
N SER A 158 7.04 -2.86 -7.80
CA SER A 158 6.72 -4.28 -7.52
C SER A 158 7.83 -4.97 -6.74
N GLY A 159 7.51 -6.11 -6.11
CA GLY A 159 8.41 -6.84 -5.23
C GLY A 159 8.26 -6.45 -3.77
N GLY A 160 8.65 -7.35 -2.87
CA GLY A 160 8.68 -7.10 -1.43
C GLY A 160 9.94 -6.33 -1.01
N VAL A 161 9.79 -5.40 -0.08
CA VAL A 161 10.91 -4.83 0.65
C VAL A 161 11.29 -5.77 1.79
N THR A 162 12.57 -6.15 1.86
CA THR A 162 13.09 -7.04 2.89
C THR A 162 14.25 -6.39 3.64
N SER A 163 14.55 -6.91 4.83
CA SER A 163 15.79 -6.62 5.54
C SER A 163 16.99 -7.24 4.81
N GLY A 164 18.21 -6.85 5.23
CA GLY A 164 19.46 -7.35 4.68
C GLY A 164 20.52 -6.25 4.74
N GLU A 165 20.57 -5.40 3.71
CA GLU A 165 21.47 -4.25 3.66
C GLU A 165 21.18 -3.22 4.75
N ILE A 166 19.93 -3.14 5.20
CA ILE A 166 19.49 -2.39 6.37
C ILE A 166 18.99 -3.40 7.40
N ASP A 167 19.53 -3.32 8.62
CA ASP A 167 19.05 -4.07 9.78
C ASP A 167 17.85 -3.32 10.39
N ASP A 168 16.66 -3.61 9.86
CA ASP A 168 15.41 -2.96 10.28
C ASP A 168 15.14 -3.13 11.78
N LYS A 169 15.47 -4.31 12.34
CA LYS A 169 15.26 -4.59 13.76
C LYS A 169 16.18 -3.74 14.64
N ALA A 170 17.45 -3.59 14.25
CA ALA A 170 18.39 -2.74 14.98
C ALA A 170 17.96 -1.26 15.03
N TYR A 171 17.31 -0.78 13.97
CA TYR A 171 16.87 0.62 13.89
C TYR A 171 15.39 0.84 14.26
N GLY A 172 14.64 -0.23 14.50
CA GLY A 172 13.19 -0.16 14.72
C GLY A 172 12.44 0.38 13.50
N PHE A 173 12.84 -0.02 12.30
CA PHE A 173 12.13 0.25 11.07
C PHE A 173 11.17 -0.89 10.74
N ILE A 174 10.18 -0.58 9.91
CA ILE A 174 9.20 -1.53 9.41
C ILE A 174 9.45 -1.74 7.92
N THR A 175 9.45 -2.98 7.44
CA THR A 175 9.45 -3.27 6.01
C THR A 175 8.01 -3.37 5.50
N SER A 176 7.72 -2.76 4.36
CA SER A 176 6.33 -2.62 3.89
C SER A 176 5.74 -3.85 3.20
N ASP A 177 6.38 -5.02 3.32
CA ASP A 177 6.10 -6.16 2.45
C ASP A 177 6.16 -5.72 0.98
N ASN A 178 5.20 -6.12 0.13
CA ASN A 178 5.08 -5.73 -1.26
C ASN A 178 4.16 -4.52 -1.48
N LEU A 179 3.71 -3.85 -0.40
CA LEU A 179 2.91 -2.64 -0.50
C LEU A 179 3.76 -1.49 -1.03
N ASN A 180 3.29 -0.86 -2.10
CA ASN A 180 3.89 0.38 -2.59
C ASN A 180 3.70 1.53 -1.58
N PRO A 181 4.41 2.67 -1.72
CA PRO A 181 4.46 3.68 -0.67
C PRO A 181 3.10 4.24 -0.26
N GLN A 182 2.20 4.44 -1.22
CA GLN A 182 0.86 4.96 -0.96
C GLN A 182 -0.05 3.95 -0.25
N LYS A 183 0.10 2.64 -0.48
CA LYS A 183 -0.64 1.61 0.26
C LYS A 183 -0.05 1.35 1.64
N ALA A 184 1.29 1.32 1.73
CA ALA A 184 1.99 1.24 3.01
C ALA A 184 1.58 2.40 3.94
N ARG A 185 1.41 3.61 3.39
CA ARG A 185 0.89 4.76 4.12
C ARG A 185 -0.51 4.51 4.68
N VAL A 186 -1.44 3.94 3.90
CA VAL A 186 -2.80 3.65 4.38
C VAL A 186 -2.77 2.70 5.57
N LEU A 187 -2.03 1.59 5.45
CA LEU A 187 -1.89 0.62 6.54
C LEU A 187 -1.22 1.26 7.77
N LEU A 188 -0.14 2.03 7.58
CA LEU A 188 0.54 2.71 8.69
C LEU A 188 -0.36 3.72 9.40
N GLN A 189 -1.20 4.46 8.68
CA GLN A 189 -2.16 5.37 9.31
C GLN A 189 -3.15 4.64 10.21
N LEU A 190 -3.63 3.47 9.78
CA LEU A 190 -4.53 2.64 10.58
C LEU A 190 -3.81 1.99 11.76
N ALA A 191 -2.62 1.44 11.54
CA ALA A 191 -1.79 0.82 12.57
C ALA A 191 -1.50 1.80 13.73
N LEU A 192 -1.17 3.05 13.41
CA LEU A 192 -0.91 4.12 14.38
C LEU A 192 -2.14 4.56 15.19
N THR A 193 -3.35 4.14 14.80
CA THR A 193 -4.56 4.35 15.64
C THR A 193 -4.67 3.30 16.75
N LYS A 194 -3.97 2.17 16.60
CA LYS A 194 -4.00 1.04 17.54
C LYS A 194 -2.77 1.00 18.43
N THR A 195 -1.60 1.28 17.89
CA THR A 195 -0.34 1.10 18.61
C THR A 195 0.80 1.95 18.04
N ASN A 196 1.81 2.23 18.87
CA ASN A 196 3.12 2.75 18.44
C ASN A 196 4.23 1.70 18.61
N ASP A 197 3.87 0.47 18.98
CA ASP A 197 4.76 -0.67 19.11
C ASP A 197 5.20 -1.15 17.71
N LYS A 198 6.50 -1.07 17.45
CA LYS A 198 7.08 -1.37 16.13
C LYS A 198 6.96 -2.84 15.75
N GLU A 199 7.05 -3.76 16.71
CA GLU A 199 6.93 -5.19 16.42
C GLU A 199 5.49 -5.51 16.01
N LYS A 200 4.49 -4.98 16.74
CA LYS A 200 3.08 -5.14 16.35
C LYS A 200 2.74 -4.49 15.02
N ILE A 201 3.34 -3.33 14.72
CA ILE A 201 3.14 -2.69 13.40
C ILE A 201 3.75 -3.58 12.31
N GLN A 202 4.93 -4.16 12.52
CA GLN A 202 5.53 -5.10 11.56
C GLN A 202 4.63 -6.32 11.33
N GLU A 203 4.05 -6.90 12.38
CA GLU A 203 3.06 -7.99 12.27
C GLU A 203 1.86 -7.58 11.40
N MET A 204 1.34 -6.36 11.57
CA MET A 204 0.26 -5.86 10.70
C MET A 204 0.68 -5.80 9.22
N PHE A 205 1.93 -5.41 8.91
CA PHE A 205 2.44 -5.43 7.54
C PHE A 205 2.65 -6.85 6.97
N GLU A 206 2.77 -7.87 7.82
CA GLU A 206 2.82 -9.28 7.45
C GLU A 206 1.42 -9.89 7.24
N GLU A 207 0.42 -9.41 7.98
CA GLU A 207 -0.95 -9.93 7.95
C GLU A 207 -1.88 -9.25 6.92
N TYR A 208 -1.69 -7.96 6.65
CA TYR A 208 -2.60 -7.12 5.83
C TYR A 208 -2.07 -6.74 4.45
#